data_AF-A0A821HDD5-F1
#
_entry.id   AF-A0A821HDD5-F1
#
_cell.length_a   1.000
_cell.length_b   1.000
_cell.length_c   1.000
_cell.angle_alpha   90.00
_cell.angle_beta   90.00
_cell.angle_gamma   90.00
#
_symmetry.space_group_name_H-M   'P 1'
#
loop_
_entity.id
_entity.type
_entity.pdbx_description
1 polymer ?
#
loop_
_entity_poly.entity_id
_entity_poly.type
_entity_poly.pdbx_seq_one_letter_code
_entity_poly.pdbx_strand_id
1 'polypeptide(L)'
;MGAARIIEQYLCYCKEMCSDFEPLGESSLFTILETCKASTRKSLQGINYFAAEGGEAFDGIKNMIEEKATLSSNSDRLIENLKRARFYLKSDYKVHVTRSSNIADHCCIYALSDHKKSDFAQNCEHEHDESCTECSNLTSTLNEIERLIEETETDKELLDRALKKFRSYRESIEAWKAHLLRSINRDLCREKLLDTLSNDEIYLNLDWAMKFLPVKSREPQSEFFGKRGISWHITVVIKNDANV
;
A
#
# COMPACT_ATOMS: atom_id res chain seq x y z
N MET A 1 8.12 20.35 -13.76
CA MET A 1 9.28 21.20 -13.42
C MET A 1 10.26 20.32 -12.66
N GLY A 2 11.53 20.22 -13.09
CA GLY A 2 12.49 19.29 -12.48
C GLY A 2 12.96 19.77 -11.10
N ALA A 3 13.27 18.83 -10.20
CA ALA A 3 13.65 19.13 -8.81
C ALA A 3 14.84 20.11 -8.71
N ALA A 4 15.87 19.94 -9.55
CA ALA A 4 17.02 20.84 -9.62
C ALA A 4 16.62 22.31 -9.88
N ARG A 5 15.67 22.54 -10.79
CA ARG A 5 15.20 23.89 -11.14
C ARG A 5 14.36 24.53 -10.02
N ILE A 6 13.64 23.73 -9.24
CA ILE A 6 12.89 24.20 -8.06
C ILE A 6 13.87 24.63 -6.96
N ILE A 7 14.91 23.83 -6.72
CA ILE A 7 15.97 24.14 -5.75
C ILE A 7 16.70 25.42 -6.15
N GLU A 8 17.07 25.56 -7.43
CA GLU A 8 17.73 26.75 -7.94
C GLU A 8 16.88 28.02 -7.75
N GLN A 9 15.57 27.94 -8.04
CA GLN A 9 14.64 29.04 -7.81
C GLN A 9 14.48 29.39 -6.33
N TYR A 10 14.40 28.38 -5.46
CA TYR A 10 14.33 28.59 -4.01
C TYR A 10 15.59 29.28 -3.48
N LEU A 11 16.77 28.84 -3.89
CA LEU A 11 18.04 29.44 -3.51
C LEU A 11 18.17 30.88 -4.02
N CYS A 12 17.74 31.16 -5.25
CA CYS A 12 17.72 32.52 -5.80
C CYS A 12 16.78 33.42 -4.99
N TYR A 13 15.58 32.93 -4.66
CA TYR A 13 14.62 33.64 -3.82
C TYR A 13 15.17 33.95 -2.43
N CYS A 14 15.81 32.99 -1.75
CA CYS A 14 16.41 33.22 -0.44
C CYS A 14 17.50 34.32 -0.51
N LYS A 15 18.33 34.31 -1.55
CA LYS A 15 19.35 35.35 -1.76
C LYS A 15 18.77 36.74 -2.01
N GLU A 16 17.66 36.81 -2.74
CA GLU A 16 17.06 38.09 -3.16
C GLU A 16 16.12 38.69 -2.10
N MET A 17 15.37 37.86 -1.38
CA MET A 17 14.24 38.29 -0.54
C MET A 17 14.46 38.05 0.95
N CYS A 18 15.49 37.29 1.34
CA CYS A 18 15.71 36.89 2.73
C CYS A 18 17.20 36.95 3.09
N SER A 19 17.75 38.17 3.21
CA SER A 19 19.18 38.40 3.50
C SER A 19 19.70 37.76 4.79
N ASP A 20 18.82 37.55 5.78
CA ASP A 20 19.18 37.00 7.10
C ASP A 20 18.82 35.50 7.23
N PHE A 21 18.40 34.86 6.15
CA PHE A 21 17.97 33.47 6.15
C PHE A 21 18.99 32.58 5.44
N GLU A 22 19.54 31.62 6.18
CA GLU A 22 20.44 30.61 5.63
C GLU A 22 19.62 29.43 5.06
N PRO A 23 19.63 29.20 3.74
CA PRO A 23 18.87 28.12 3.14
C PRO A 23 19.47 26.76 3.48
N LEU A 24 18.62 25.73 3.47
CA LEU A 24 19.04 24.34 3.60
C LEU A 24 19.99 23.94 2.46
N GLY A 25 20.90 23.01 2.74
CA GLY A 25 21.79 22.45 1.74
C GLY A 25 21.04 21.71 0.63
N GLU A 26 21.61 21.68 -0.57
CA GLU A 26 20.98 21.06 -1.75
C GLU A 26 20.57 19.60 -1.51
N SER A 27 21.40 18.81 -0.83
CA SER A 27 21.09 17.41 -0.48
C SER A 27 19.81 17.29 0.38
N SER A 28 19.67 18.16 1.38
CA SER A 28 18.47 18.25 2.21
C SER A 28 17.26 18.70 1.39
N LEU A 29 17.42 19.67 0.50
CA LEU A 29 16.34 20.14 -0.37
C LEU A 29 15.89 19.08 -1.38
N PHE A 30 16.81 18.33 -1.96
CA PHE A 30 16.49 17.16 -2.81
C PHE A 30 15.75 16.10 -2.00
N THR A 31 16.20 15.81 -0.78
CA THR A 31 15.52 14.87 0.13
C THR A 31 14.10 15.34 0.45
N ILE A 32 13.90 16.62 0.71
CA ILE A 32 12.58 17.22 0.94
C ILE A 32 11.71 17.10 -0.31
N LEU A 33 12.20 17.46 -1.49
CA LEU A 33 11.41 17.37 -2.72
C LEU A 33 11.10 15.93 -3.12
N GLU A 34 11.95 14.98 -2.75
CA GLU A 34 11.72 13.56 -2.97
C GLU A 34 10.70 12.98 -1.99
N THR A 35 10.80 13.36 -0.71
CA THR A 35 9.88 12.92 0.36
C THR A 35 8.52 13.59 0.21
N CYS A 36 8.50 14.87 -0.16
CA CYS A 36 7.32 15.71 -0.36
C CYS A 36 7.00 15.88 -1.86
N LYS A 37 7.21 14.83 -2.68
CA LYS A 37 6.88 14.88 -4.12
C LYS A 37 5.47 15.44 -4.28
N ALA A 38 5.36 16.56 -4.99
CA ALA A 38 4.09 17.12 -5.38
C ALA A 38 3.36 16.08 -6.26
N SER A 39 2.49 15.29 -5.65
CA SER A 39 1.64 14.39 -6.41
C SER A 39 0.65 15.25 -7.18
N THR A 40 0.64 15.11 -8.49
CA THR A 40 -0.56 15.48 -9.23
C THR A 40 -1.62 14.51 -8.73
N ARG A 41 -2.50 14.98 -7.84
CA ARG A 41 -3.68 14.23 -7.43
C ARG A 41 -4.56 14.09 -8.66
N LYS A 42 -4.26 13.09 -9.49
CA LYS A 42 -5.21 12.57 -10.46
C LYS A 42 -6.43 12.15 -9.64
N SER A 43 -7.62 12.52 -10.10
CA SER A 43 -8.85 12.00 -9.53
C SER A 43 -8.76 10.47 -9.63
N LEU A 44 -8.44 9.82 -8.50
CA LEU A 44 -8.43 8.37 -8.42
C LEU A 44 -9.88 7.95 -8.56
N GLN A 45 -10.23 7.45 -9.73
CA GLN A 45 -11.48 6.73 -9.93
C GLN A 45 -11.37 5.43 -9.12
N GLY A 46 -11.80 5.48 -7.86
CA GLY A 46 -12.16 4.31 -7.08
C GLY A 46 -11.06 3.51 -6.38
N ILE A 47 -11.23 3.43 -5.06
CA ILE A 47 -11.25 2.22 -4.22
C ILE A 47 -9.94 1.41 -4.10
N ASN A 48 -9.49 1.31 -2.84
CA ASN A 48 -8.33 0.57 -2.32
C ASN A 48 -6.94 1.09 -2.73
N TYR A 49 -6.48 2.14 -2.05
CA TYR A 49 -5.14 2.69 -2.25
C TYR A 49 -4.03 1.66 -2.00
N PHE A 50 -4.21 0.70 -1.09
CA PHE A 50 -3.22 -0.34 -0.83
C PHE A 50 -2.96 -1.23 -2.05
N ALA A 51 -3.99 -1.61 -2.79
CA ALA A 51 -3.83 -2.44 -4.00
C ALA A 51 -3.18 -1.65 -5.14
N ALA A 52 -3.49 -0.37 -5.26
CA ALA A 52 -2.87 0.53 -6.23
C ALA A 52 -1.39 0.77 -5.91
N GLU A 53 -1.07 1.17 -4.67
CA GLU A 53 0.29 1.39 -4.19
C GLU A 53 1.13 0.10 -4.22
N GLY A 54 0.56 -1.02 -3.77
CA GLY A 54 1.22 -2.33 -3.88
C GLY A 54 1.47 -2.72 -5.34
N GLY A 55 0.52 -2.43 -6.24
CA GLY A 55 0.69 -2.62 -7.68
C GLY A 55 1.83 -1.80 -8.25
N GLU A 56 1.88 -0.50 -7.94
CA GLU A 56 2.96 0.41 -8.32
C GLU A 56 4.31 -0.03 -7.73
N ALA A 57 4.32 -0.56 -6.52
CA ALA A 57 5.52 -1.08 -5.88
C ALA A 57 6.10 -2.30 -6.60
N PHE A 58 5.27 -3.26 -7.03
CA PHE A 58 5.74 -4.37 -7.86
C PHE A 58 6.35 -3.89 -9.18
N ASP A 59 5.69 -2.93 -9.85
CA ASP A 59 6.19 -2.36 -11.11
C ASP A 59 7.48 -1.55 -10.88
N GLY A 60 7.59 -0.83 -9.76
CA GLY A 60 8.77 -0.09 -9.33
C GLY A 60 9.97 -0.99 -9.06
N ILE A 61 9.79 -2.09 -8.32
CA ILE A 61 10.86 -3.07 -8.07
C ILE A 61 11.30 -3.75 -9.38
N LYS A 62 10.35 -4.10 -10.26
CA LYS A 62 10.66 -4.65 -11.59
C LYS A 62 11.58 -3.72 -12.37
N ASN A 63 11.25 -2.42 -12.43
CA ASN A 63 12.06 -1.43 -13.12
C ASN A 63 13.46 -1.30 -12.48
N MET A 64 13.57 -1.36 -11.14
CA MET A 64 14.87 -1.34 -10.46
C MET A 64 15.74 -2.55 -10.82
N ILE A 65 15.15 -3.74 -10.98
CA ILE A 65 15.86 -4.93 -11.45
C ILE A 65 16.30 -4.72 -12.90
N GLU A 66 15.43 -4.23 -13.78
CA GLU A 66 15.72 -4.00 -15.20
C GLU A 66 16.80 -2.94 -15.42
N GLU A 67 16.81 -1.86 -14.63
CA GLU A 67 17.85 -0.82 -14.65
C GLU A 67 19.23 -1.36 -14.23
N LYS A 68 19.26 -2.34 -13.31
CA LYS A 68 20.49 -3.01 -12.84
C LYS A 68 20.77 -4.35 -13.56
N ALA A 69 19.94 -4.74 -14.53
CA ALA A 69 19.98 -6.05 -15.18
C ALA A 69 21.19 -6.28 -16.10
N THR A 70 22.05 -5.27 -16.30
CA THR A 70 23.31 -5.41 -17.03
C THR A 70 24.32 -6.34 -16.35
N LEU A 71 24.07 -6.81 -15.12
CA LEU A 71 25.06 -7.52 -14.29
C LEU A 71 24.68 -8.92 -13.78
N SER A 72 23.45 -9.45 -13.96
CA SER A 72 23.08 -10.74 -13.35
C SER A 72 22.26 -11.68 -14.26
N SER A 73 22.61 -12.98 -14.28
CA SER A 73 21.83 -14.03 -14.99
C SER A 73 20.51 -14.40 -14.28
N ASN A 74 20.19 -13.75 -13.16
CA ASN A 74 19.06 -14.09 -12.29
C ASN A 74 17.88 -13.12 -12.43
N SER A 75 18.03 -12.03 -13.18
CA SER A 75 17.02 -10.97 -13.34
C SER A 75 15.67 -11.52 -13.81
N ASP A 76 15.66 -12.41 -14.81
CA ASP A 76 14.43 -13.01 -15.34
C ASP A 76 13.69 -13.85 -14.28
N ARG A 77 14.44 -14.63 -13.49
CA ARG A 77 13.88 -15.45 -12.40
C ARG A 77 13.24 -14.56 -11.34
N LEU A 78 13.89 -13.46 -10.96
CA LEU A 78 13.37 -12.54 -9.95
C LEU A 78 12.12 -11.81 -10.44
N ILE A 79 12.12 -11.35 -11.69
CA ILE A 79 10.94 -10.73 -12.31
C ILE A 79 9.77 -11.71 -12.36
N GLU A 80 10.02 -12.97 -12.71
CA GLU A 80 8.96 -13.99 -12.76
C GLU A 80 8.43 -14.32 -11.35
N ASN A 81 9.31 -14.42 -10.36
CA ASN A 81 8.90 -14.58 -8.95
C ASN A 81 8.04 -13.40 -8.47
N LEU A 82 8.39 -12.16 -8.84
CA LEU A 82 7.58 -10.97 -8.51
C LEU A 82 6.20 -11.01 -9.17
N LYS A 83 6.11 -11.43 -10.45
CA LYS A 83 4.82 -11.60 -11.12
C LYS A 83 3.97 -12.66 -10.43
N ARG A 84 4.57 -13.80 -10.09
CA ARG A 84 3.90 -14.88 -9.35
C ARG A 84 3.38 -14.39 -8.00
N ALA A 85 4.22 -13.69 -7.23
CA ALA A 85 3.82 -13.14 -5.94
C ALA A 85 2.70 -12.08 -6.06
N ARG A 86 2.76 -11.22 -7.08
CA ARG A 86 1.68 -10.25 -7.37
C ARG A 86 0.37 -10.95 -7.71
N PHE A 87 0.43 -12.02 -8.51
CA PHE A 87 -0.74 -12.82 -8.86
C PHE A 87 -1.32 -13.51 -7.63
N TYR A 88 -0.47 -14.12 -6.80
CA TYR A 88 -0.83 -14.76 -5.54
C TYR A 88 -1.61 -13.80 -4.61
N LEU A 89 -1.10 -12.59 -4.39
CA LEU A 89 -1.79 -11.59 -3.57
C LEU A 89 -3.13 -11.15 -4.17
N LYS A 90 -3.27 -11.09 -5.49
CA LYS A 90 -4.54 -10.74 -6.16
C LYS A 90 -5.59 -11.84 -6.12
N SER A 91 -5.17 -13.09 -6.06
CA SER A 91 -6.03 -14.26 -6.27
C SER A 91 -6.09 -15.14 -5.04
N ASP A 92 -5.10 -16.02 -4.88
CA ASP A 92 -5.16 -17.18 -3.99
C ASP A 92 -4.95 -16.83 -2.52
N TYR A 93 -4.24 -15.74 -2.21
CA TYR A 93 -3.98 -15.36 -0.82
C TYR A 93 -5.26 -15.31 0.02
N LYS A 94 -6.36 -14.80 -0.57
CA LYS A 94 -7.63 -14.66 0.14
C LYS A 94 -8.29 -16.00 0.51
N VAL A 95 -8.06 -17.06 -0.27
CA VAL A 95 -8.65 -18.38 0.00
C VAL A 95 -7.83 -19.16 1.02
N HIS A 96 -6.57 -18.77 1.23
CA HIS A 96 -5.71 -19.38 2.25
C HIS A 96 -5.95 -18.81 3.65
N VAL A 97 -6.45 -17.57 3.75
CA VAL A 97 -6.66 -16.91 5.04
C VAL A 97 -7.86 -17.52 5.77
N THR A 98 -7.65 -17.98 6.99
CA THR A 98 -8.71 -18.50 7.88
C THR A 98 -8.45 -18.13 9.34
N ARG A 99 -9.36 -18.47 10.25
CA ARG A 99 -9.18 -18.26 11.70
C ARG A 99 -8.43 -19.40 12.41
N SER A 100 -8.18 -20.50 11.71
CA SER A 100 -7.64 -21.75 12.27
C SER A 100 -6.55 -22.35 11.38
N SER A 101 -5.78 -21.49 10.72
CA SER A 101 -4.70 -21.91 9.83
C SER A 101 -3.44 -22.19 10.64
N ASN A 102 -2.80 -23.34 10.42
CA ASN A 102 -1.49 -23.65 11.00
C ASN A 102 -0.33 -22.84 10.39
N ILE A 103 -0.63 -21.97 9.41
CA ILE A 103 0.34 -21.02 8.84
C ILE A 103 0.08 -19.65 9.45
N ALA A 104 1.09 -19.09 10.13
CA ALA A 104 1.02 -17.80 10.82
C ALA A 104 0.49 -16.66 9.93
N ASP A 105 1.00 -16.54 8.70
CA ASP A 105 0.61 -15.50 7.73
C ASP A 105 -0.86 -15.59 7.28
N HIS A 106 -1.48 -16.76 7.43
CA HIS A 106 -2.83 -17.04 6.96
C HIS A 106 -3.84 -17.07 8.11
N CYS A 107 -3.39 -17.24 9.36
CA CYS A 107 -4.25 -17.17 10.52
C CYS A 107 -4.55 -15.70 10.86
N CYS A 108 -5.78 -15.25 10.59
CA CYS A 108 -6.13 -13.85 10.82
C CYS A 108 -6.18 -13.47 12.31
N ILE A 109 -6.40 -14.44 13.21
CA ILE A 109 -6.32 -14.22 14.66
C ILE A 109 -4.86 -13.93 15.04
N TYR A 110 -3.93 -14.78 14.61
CA TYR A 110 -2.52 -14.64 14.92
C TYR A 110 -1.90 -13.42 14.24
N ALA A 111 -2.03 -13.30 12.92
CA ALA A 111 -1.36 -12.25 12.16
C ALA A 111 -1.90 -10.83 12.40
N LEU A 112 -3.10 -10.68 12.98
CA LEU A 112 -3.65 -9.37 13.39
C LEU A 112 -3.50 -9.09 14.90
N SER A 113 -3.02 -10.05 15.68
CA SER A 113 -2.84 -9.90 17.12
C SER A 113 -1.59 -9.06 17.45
N ASP A 114 -1.74 -8.07 18.34
CA ASP A 114 -0.60 -7.32 18.90
C ASP A 114 -0.22 -7.92 20.26
N HIS A 115 0.77 -8.82 20.26
CA HIS A 115 1.24 -9.51 21.47
C HIS A 115 1.83 -8.57 22.54
N LYS A 116 2.09 -7.29 22.21
CA LYS A 116 2.59 -6.30 23.18
C LYS A 116 1.48 -5.60 23.94
N LYS A 117 0.23 -5.68 23.47
CA LYS A 117 -0.92 -5.00 24.07
C LYS A 117 -2.04 -6.01 24.30
N SER A 118 -2.33 -6.30 25.56
CA SER A 118 -3.37 -7.27 25.96
C SER A 118 -4.71 -7.03 25.28
N ASP A 119 -5.11 -5.77 25.12
CA ASP A 119 -6.41 -5.39 24.57
C ASP A 119 -6.53 -5.65 23.06
N PHE A 120 -5.39 -5.80 22.39
CA PHE A 120 -5.30 -6.09 20.96
C PHE A 120 -4.67 -7.45 20.68
N ALA A 121 -4.39 -8.24 21.72
CA ALA A 121 -3.85 -9.58 21.63
C ALA A 121 -4.99 -10.60 21.56
N GLN A 122 -4.86 -11.57 20.67
CA GLN A 122 -5.74 -12.74 20.66
C GLN A 122 -4.88 -14.01 20.62
N ASN A 123 -5.28 -15.01 21.40
CA ASN A 123 -4.63 -16.31 21.42
C ASN A 123 -5.34 -17.27 20.46
N CYS A 124 -4.56 -18.16 19.87
CA CYS A 124 -5.06 -19.25 19.04
C CYS A 124 -5.09 -20.55 19.85
N GLU A 125 -6.05 -21.42 19.55
CA GLU A 125 -6.14 -22.79 20.10
C GLU A 125 -5.44 -23.83 19.21
N HIS A 126 -4.68 -23.37 18.21
CA HIS A 126 -3.93 -24.19 17.26
C HIS A 126 -2.48 -23.68 17.16
N GLU A 127 -1.60 -24.52 16.62
CA GLU A 127 -0.18 -24.20 16.43
C GLU A 127 0.04 -23.46 15.10
N HIS A 128 1.24 -22.89 14.92
CA HIS A 128 1.63 -22.19 13.70
C HIS A 128 2.97 -22.74 13.17
N ASP A 129 3.03 -24.05 12.97
CA ASP A 129 4.22 -24.82 12.61
C ASP A 129 4.38 -25.06 11.10
N GLU A 130 3.35 -24.76 10.31
CA GLU A 130 3.38 -24.88 8.86
C GLU A 130 3.85 -23.59 8.16
N SER A 131 4.31 -23.71 6.91
CA SER A 131 4.74 -22.58 6.09
C SER A 131 4.09 -22.60 4.70
N CYS A 132 3.77 -21.42 4.18
CA CYS A 132 3.22 -21.28 2.83
C CYS A 132 4.34 -21.00 1.82
N THR A 133 4.45 -21.84 0.79
CA THR A 133 5.44 -21.69 -0.28
C THR A 133 5.36 -20.33 -0.98
N GLU A 134 4.16 -19.82 -1.28
CA GLU A 134 4.01 -18.52 -1.97
C GLU A 134 4.38 -17.34 -1.09
N CYS A 135 3.99 -17.35 0.20
CA CYS A 135 4.40 -16.34 1.17
C CYS A 135 5.93 -16.34 1.37
N SER A 136 6.53 -17.53 1.51
CA SER A 136 7.98 -17.69 1.59
C SER A 136 8.69 -17.24 0.31
N ASN A 137 8.12 -17.52 -0.87
CA ASN A 137 8.66 -17.08 -2.15
C ASN A 137 8.68 -15.55 -2.28
N LEU A 138 7.60 -14.86 -1.87
CA LEU A 138 7.57 -13.41 -1.84
C LEU A 138 8.66 -12.84 -0.91
N THR A 139 8.72 -13.31 0.34
CA THR A 139 9.70 -12.83 1.33
C THR A 139 11.13 -13.08 0.88
N SER A 140 11.44 -14.29 0.41
CA SER A 140 12.79 -14.64 -0.06
C SER A 140 13.20 -13.85 -1.31
N THR A 141 12.28 -13.63 -2.25
CA THR A 141 12.54 -12.84 -3.46
C THR A 141 12.85 -11.38 -3.09
N LEU A 142 12.08 -10.77 -2.19
CA LEU A 142 12.34 -9.40 -1.72
C LEU A 142 13.70 -9.29 -1.01
N ASN A 143 14.03 -10.25 -0.12
CA ASN A 143 15.32 -10.27 0.57
C ASN A 143 16.50 -10.50 -0.41
N GLU A 144 16.31 -11.27 -1.47
CA GLU A 144 17.33 -11.45 -2.50
C GLU A 144 17.56 -10.16 -3.29
N ILE A 145 16.49 -9.45 -3.68
CA ILE A 145 16.60 -8.18 -4.39
C ILE A 145 17.29 -7.12 -3.52
N GLU A 146 16.96 -7.05 -2.22
CA GLU A 146 17.62 -6.11 -1.30
C GLU A 146 19.13 -6.35 -1.24
N ARG A 147 19.57 -7.60 -1.11
CA ARG A 147 21.00 -7.97 -1.14
C ARG A 147 21.67 -7.64 -2.47
N LEU A 148 21.00 -7.89 -3.59
CA LEU A 148 21.55 -7.53 -4.90
C LEU A 148 21.74 -6.03 -5.05
N ILE A 149 20.84 -5.21 -4.49
CA ILE A 149 21.02 -3.74 -4.48
C ILE A 149 22.27 -3.36 -3.67
N GLU A 150 22.48 -3.98 -2.51
CA GLU A 150 23.66 -3.78 -1.66
C GLU A 150 24.97 -4.21 -2.33
N GLU A 151 24.97 -5.32 -3.06
CA GLU A 151 26.17 -5.86 -3.71
C GLU A 151 26.53 -5.13 -5.01
N THR A 152 25.54 -4.57 -5.71
CA THR A 152 25.76 -3.95 -7.04
C THR A 152 26.12 -2.48 -6.99
N GLU A 153 25.72 -1.76 -5.94
CA GLU A 153 25.95 -0.31 -5.85
C GLU A 153 27.13 0.02 -4.95
N THR A 154 28.23 0.46 -5.56
CA THR A 154 29.46 0.82 -4.84
C THR A 154 29.43 2.24 -4.30
N ASP A 155 28.63 3.13 -4.89
CA ASP A 155 28.48 4.50 -4.43
C ASP A 155 27.50 4.56 -3.24
N LYS A 156 27.97 5.08 -2.11
CA LYS A 156 27.18 5.11 -0.86
C LYS A 156 25.90 5.94 -0.96
N GLU A 157 25.94 7.06 -1.68
CA GLU A 157 24.76 7.94 -1.80
C GLU A 157 23.73 7.38 -2.78
N LEU A 158 24.17 6.71 -3.85
CA LEU A 158 23.28 6.00 -4.75
C LEU A 158 22.69 4.76 -4.07
N LEU A 159 23.48 4.05 -3.28
CA LEU A 159 23.03 2.87 -2.53
C LEU A 159 21.95 3.23 -1.52
N ASP A 160 22.17 4.28 -0.70
CA ASP A 160 21.18 4.73 0.28
C ASP A 160 19.85 5.12 -0.38
N ARG A 161 19.92 5.88 -1.49
CA ARG A 161 18.72 6.25 -2.27
C ARG A 161 18.00 5.03 -2.84
N ALA A 162 18.73 4.08 -3.41
CA ALA A 162 18.15 2.87 -3.98
C ALA A 162 17.48 2.01 -2.90
N LEU A 163 18.14 1.79 -1.76
CA LEU A 163 17.59 1.02 -0.65
C LEU A 163 16.37 1.70 -0.02
N LYS A 164 16.41 3.03 0.18
CA LYS A 164 15.25 3.77 0.70
C LYS A 164 14.04 3.63 -0.22
N LYS A 165 14.24 3.73 -1.54
CA LYS A 165 13.19 3.55 -2.54
C LYS A 165 12.66 2.11 -2.55
N PHE A 166 13.56 1.12 -2.54
CA PHE A 166 13.19 -0.30 -2.49
C PHE A 166 12.39 -0.64 -1.22
N ARG A 167 12.84 -0.17 -0.05
CA ARG A 167 12.15 -0.40 1.24
C ARG A 167 10.76 0.23 1.25
N SER A 168 10.60 1.42 0.68
CA SER A 168 9.27 2.02 0.51
C SER A 168 8.34 1.14 -0.35
N TYR A 169 8.85 0.54 -1.43
CA TYR A 169 8.06 -0.40 -2.23
C TYR A 169 7.73 -1.69 -1.47
N ARG A 170 8.70 -2.24 -0.74
CA ARG A 170 8.50 -3.41 0.13
C ARG A 170 7.39 -3.14 1.16
N GLU A 171 7.43 -2.00 1.83
CA GLU A 171 6.40 -1.57 2.78
C GLU A 171 5.01 -1.49 2.13
N SER A 172 4.89 -0.95 0.91
CA SER A 172 3.61 -0.91 0.18
C SER A 172 3.07 -2.32 -0.15
N ILE A 173 3.94 -3.27 -0.51
CA ILE A 173 3.54 -4.66 -0.76
C ILE A 173 3.08 -5.35 0.53
N GLU A 174 3.82 -5.18 1.61
CA GLU A 174 3.47 -5.72 2.94
C GLU A 174 2.16 -5.11 3.46
N ALA A 175 1.98 -3.80 3.27
CA ALA A 175 0.75 -3.09 3.61
C ALA A 175 -0.45 -3.59 2.79
N TRP A 176 -0.25 -3.94 1.51
CA TRP A 176 -1.27 -4.56 0.68
C TRP A 176 -1.66 -5.95 1.19
N LYS A 177 -0.69 -6.83 1.48
CA LYS A 177 -0.95 -8.15 2.09
C LYS A 177 -1.73 -8.02 3.41
N ALA A 178 -1.30 -7.11 4.28
CA ALA A 178 -1.98 -6.85 5.55
C ALA A 178 -3.40 -6.28 5.35
N HIS A 179 -3.61 -5.45 4.33
CA HIS A 179 -4.94 -4.97 3.97
C HIS A 179 -5.86 -6.11 3.53
N LEU A 180 -5.37 -7.04 2.70
CA LEU A 180 -6.14 -8.22 2.29
C LEU A 180 -6.56 -9.06 3.51
N LEU A 181 -5.64 -9.33 4.42
CA LEU A 181 -5.89 -10.05 5.66
C LEU A 181 -6.99 -9.38 6.51
N ARG A 182 -6.90 -8.05 6.69
CA ARG A 182 -7.91 -7.28 7.44
C ARG A 182 -9.29 -7.30 6.77
N SER A 183 -9.33 -7.20 5.44
CA SER A 183 -10.57 -7.24 4.68
C SER A 183 -11.28 -8.60 4.83
N ILE A 184 -10.52 -9.69 4.75
CA ILE A 184 -11.07 -11.05 4.94
C ILE A 184 -11.57 -11.25 6.37
N ASN A 185 -10.80 -10.83 7.38
CA ASN A 185 -11.24 -10.92 8.77
C ASN A 185 -12.53 -10.11 9.03
N ARG A 186 -12.64 -8.93 8.41
CA ARG A 186 -13.86 -8.10 8.48
C ARG A 186 -15.05 -8.80 7.82
N ASP A 187 -14.85 -9.37 6.64
CA ASP A 187 -15.91 -10.08 5.92
C ASP A 187 -16.39 -11.33 6.71
N LEU A 188 -15.46 -12.11 7.30
CA LEU A 188 -15.81 -13.23 8.17
C LEU A 188 -16.65 -12.81 9.38
N CYS A 189 -16.34 -11.66 9.99
CA CYS A 189 -17.17 -11.12 11.08
C CYS A 189 -18.54 -10.67 10.59
N ARG A 190 -18.61 -10.08 9.38
CA ARG A 190 -19.88 -9.66 8.77
C ARG A 190 -20.77 -10.86 8.47
N GLU A 191 -20.22 -11.91 7.85
CA GLU A 191 -20.94 -13.14 7.52
C GLU A 191 -21.52 -13.78 8.78
N LYS A 192 -20.71 -13.97 9.82
CA LYS A 192 -21.17 -14.49 11.11
C LYS A 192 -22.31 -13.68 11.70
N LEU A 193 -22.22 -12.35 11.64
CA LEU A 193 -23.27 -11.48 12.17
C LEU A 193 -24.58 -11.65 11.38
N LEU A 194 -24.49 -11.71 10.06
CA LEU A 194 -25.65 -11.93 9.18
C LEU A 194 -26.28 -13.30 9.41
N ASP A 195 -25.48 -14.35 9.61
CA ASP A 195 -25.98 -15.71 9.91
C ASP A 195 -26.73 -15.79 11.25
N THR A 196 -26.35 -14.95 12.22
CA THR A 196 -26.99 -14.89 13.54
C THR A 196 -28.12 -13.87 13.64
N LEU A 197 -28.42 -13.12 12.58
CA LEU A 197 -29.41 -12.06 12.59
C LEU A 197 -30.81 -12.64 12.83
N SER A 198 -31.55 -12.16 13.81
CA SER A 198 -32.94 -12.60 14.02
C SER A 198 -33.94 -11.88 13.10
N ASN A 199 -35.18 -12.37 13.03
CA ASN A 199 -36.24 -11.79 12.19
C ASN A 199 -36.69 -10.39 12.63
N ASP A 200 -36.45 -10.05 13.90
CA ASP A 200 -36.79 -8.74 14.49
C ASP A 200 -35.60 -7.78 14.49
N GLU A 201 -34.43 -8.23 14.03
CA GLU A 201 -33.22 -7.43 13.93
C GLU A 201 -32.95 -6.98 12.49
N ILE A 202 -32.20 -5.89 12.38
CA ILE A 202 -31.79 -5.31 11.11
C ILE A 202 -30.29 -5.02 11.19
N TYR A 203 -29.56 -5.42 10.15
CA TYR A 203 -28.17 -5.04 9.99
C TYR A 203 -28.07 -3.77 9.15
N LEU A 204 -27.37 -2.76 9.68
CA LEU A 204 -27.08 -1.50 9.00
C LEU A 204 -25.59 -1.42 8.69
N ASN A 205 -25.25 -1.37 7.40
CA ASN A 205 -23.90 -1.04 6.95
C ASN A 205 -23.88 0.42 6.48
N LEU A 206 -23.11 1.24 7.17
CA LEU A 206 -22.96 2.67 6.94
C LEU A 206 -21.58 2.91 6.32
N ASP A 207 -21.54 3.40 5.09
CA ASP A 207 -20.29 3.71 4.41
C ASP A 207 -20.33 5.07 3.74
N TRP A 208 -19.17 5.71 3.65
CA TRP A 208 -19.00 6.94 2.90
C TRP A 208 -18.72 6.58 1.44
N ALA A 209 -19.60 7.01 0.54
CA ALA A 209 -19.33 6.84 -0.87
C ALA A 209 -18.16 7.72 -1.32
N MET A 210 -17.57 7.37 -2.46
CA MET A 210 -16.72 8.31 -3.18
C MET A 210 -17.43 9.64 -3.37
N LYS A 211 -16.70 10.73 -3.17
CA LYS A 211 -17.26 12.06 -3.34
C LYS A 211 -17.73 12.26 -4.77
N PHE A 212 -18.99 12.66 -4.91
CA PHE A 212 -19.55 13.02 -6.21
C PHE A 212 -18.94 14.34 -6.67
N LEU A 213 -18.38 14.35 -7.88
CA LEU A 213 -17.88 15.56 -8.52
C LEU A 213 -18.87 15.95 -9.62
N PRO A 214 -19.72 16.98 -9.41
CA PRO A 214 -20.62 17.45 -10.45
C PRO A 214 -19.81 17.87 -11.66
N VAL A 215 -20.19 17.36 -12.83
CA VAL A 215 -19.63 17.78 -14.12
C VAL A 215 -20.51 18.92 -14.64
N LYS A 216 -19.97 20.13 -14.74
CA LYS A 216 -20.63 21.23 -15.45
C LYS A 216 -20.10 21.29 -16.89
N SER A 217 -20.93 21.75 -17.82
CA SER A 217 -20.55 21.88 -19.25
C SER A 217 -19.41 22.88 -19.49
N ARG A 218 -19.25 23.86 -18.60
CA ARG A 218 -18.13 24.80 -18.55
C ARG A 218 -17.79 25.10 -17.10
N GLU A 219 -16.51 25.05 -16.77
CA GLU A 219 -15.99 25.40 -15.45
C GLU A 219 -14.80 26.35 -15.59
N PRO A 220 -14.79 27.46 -14.84
CA PRO A 220 -13.62 28.32 -14.79
C PRO A 220 -12.44 27.59 -14.13
N GLN A 221 -11.22 27.88 -14.58
CA GLN A 221 -9.99 27.24 -14.08
C GLN A 221 -9.81 27.38 -12.56
N SER A 222 -10.30 28.48 -11.97
CA SER A 222 -10.32 28.71 -10.53
C SER A 222 -11.22 27.72 -9.76
N GLU A 223 -12.27 27.19 -10.38
CA GLU A 223 -13.14 26.16 -9.80
C GLU A 223 -12.59 24.74 -10.02
N PHE A 224 -11.58 24.57 -10.88
CA PHE A 224 -10.95 23.28 -11.14
C PHE A 224 -9.96 22.88 -10.03
N PHE A 225 -9.20 23.85 -9.51
CA PHE A 225 -8.19 23.59 -8.50
C PHE A 225 -8.81 23.48 -7.11
N GLY A 226 -8.87 22.26 -6.56
CA GLY A 226 -9.34 22.01 -5.19
C GLY A 226 -10.82 21.67 -5.05
N LYS A 227 -11.48 21.17 -6.11
CA LYS A 227 -12.86 20.64 -6.01
C LYS A 227 -12.97 19.65 -4.85
N ARG A 228 -13.75 20.02 -3.83
CA ARG A 228 -13.89 19.20 -2.62
C ARG A 228 -14.88 18.05 -2.76
N GLY A 229 -15.58 17.94 -3.89
CA GLY A 229 -16.66 16.98 -4.13
C GLY A 229 -17.80 17.08 -3.10
N ILE A 230 -18.93 16.47 -3.41
CA ILE A 230 -20.05 16.32 -2.49
C ILE A 230 -19.88 14.97 -1.80
N SER A 231 -19.73 14.97 -0.48
CA SER A 231 -19.68 13.73 0.30
C SER A 231 -21.07 13.08 0.29
N TRP A 232 -21.14 11.81 -0.08
CA TRP A 232 -22.37 11.02 0.00
C TRP A 232 -22.20 9.96 1.08
N HIS A 233 -23.29 9.70 1.79
CA HIS A 233 -23.37 8.59 2.73
C HIS A 233 -24.28 7.53 2.12
N ILE A 234 -23.83 6.28 2.10
CA ILE A 234 -24.62 5.13 1.66
C ILE A 234 -24.94 4.29 2.89
N THR A 235 -26.22 3.99 3.04
CA THR A 235 -26.71 3.09 4.07
C THR A 235 -27.31 1.87 3.38
N VAL A 236 -26.73 0.71 3.62
CA VAL A 236 -27.29 -0.57 3.20
C VAL A 236 -28.00 -1.19 4.40
N VAL A 237 -29.28 -1.53 4.20
CA VAL A 237 -30.14 -2.14 5.20
C VAL A 237 -30.38 -3.58 4.80
N ILE A 238 -30.05 -4.53 5.69
CA ILE A 238 -30.27 -5.95 5.47
C ILE A 238 -31.18 -6.47 6.59
N LYS A 239 -32.23 -7.20 6.20
CA LYS A 239 -33.16 -7.87 7.11
C LYS A 239 -33.34 -9.29 6.63
N ASN A 240 -33.47 -10.23 7.55
CA ASN A 240 -33.88 -11.58 7.20
C ASN A 240 -35.33 -11.59 6.70
N ASP A 241 -35.53 -12.24 5.56
CA ASP A 241 -36.84 -12.34 4.94
C ASP A 241 -37.65 -13.38 5.71
N ALA A 242 -38.77 -12.99 6.31
CA ALA A 242 -39.58 -13.85 7.19
C ALA A 242 -40.41 -14.90 6.42
N ASN A 243 -40.15 -15.11 5.12
CA ASN A 243 -40.96 -15.90 4.19
C ASN A 243 -40.21 -17.13 3.63
N VAL A 244 -39.53 -17.90 4.49
CA VAL A 244 -39.18 -19.31 4.22
C VAL A 244 -39.57 -20.15 5.44
#